data_AF-E6R6K8-F1
#
_entry.id   AF-E6R6K8-F1
#
_cell.length_a   1.000
_cell.length_b   1.000
_cell.length_c   1.000
_cell.angle_alpha   90.00
_cell.angle_beta   90.00
_cell.angle_gamma   90.00
#
_symmetry.space_group_name_H-M   'P 1'
#
loop_
_entity.id
_entity.type
_entity.pdbx_description
1 polymer ?
#
loop_
_entity_poly.entity_id
_entity_poly.type
_entity_poly.pdbx_seq_one_letter_code
_entity_poly.pdbx_strand_id
1 'polypeptide(L)'
;MVQSASSAEKSRREAQAQRAYEIQLAGGLQGALRWTVYGAVACLIGHFTWPTFRRQTLGLKAFLTSSATICGLVIGADNHLLRHEHGFREAENEIRRKARNALALEGKIASEPEIRKWREKYEREMAQVKEKEKELLGLESEPGSADQGANKEGAVLQALQGES
;
A
#
# COMPACT_ATOMS: atom_id res chain seq x y z
N MET A 1 26.81 3.24 23.12
CA MET A 1 26.15 2.79 21.86
C MET A 1 24.69 2.33 22.04
N VAL A 2 24.12 2.28 23.25
CA VAL A 2 22.74 1.76 23.48
C VAL A 2 21.64 2.80 23.22
N GLN A 3 21.92 4.10 23.33
CA GLN A 3 20.91 5.16 23.13
C GLN A 3 20.51 5.38 21.66
N SER A 4 21.43 5.20 20.71
CA SER A 4 21.16 5.41 19.27
C SER A 4 20.28 4.30 18.66
N ALA A 5 20.37 3.07 19.18
CA ALA A 5 19.48 1.98 18.80
C ALA A 5 18.04 2.26 19.25
N SER A 6 17.86 2.83 20.45
CA SER A 6 16.54 3.18 21.00
C SER A 6 15.84 4.29 20.20
N SER A 7 16.56 5.32 19.74
CA SER A 7 15.96 6.38 18.91
C SER A 7 15.61 5.89 17.50
N ALA A 8 16.45 5.06 16.89
CA ALA A 8 16.19 4.45 15.59
C ALA A 8 14.99 3.48 15.64
N GLU A 9 14.88 2.66 16.68
CA GLU A 9 13.73 1.78 16.90
C GLU A 9 12.44 2.56 17.13
N LYS A 10 12.50 3.64 17.93
CA LYS A 10 11.36 4.51 18.18
C LYS A 10 10.88 5.17 16.89
N SER A 11 11.79 5.73 16.10
CA SER A 11 11.48 6.31 14.78
C SER A 11 10.85 5.28 13.83
N ARG A 12 11.34 4.03 13.83
CA ARG A 12 10.76 2.96 13.01
C ARG A 12 9.34 2.58 13.45
N ARG A 13 9.07 2.55 14.76
CA ARG A 13 7.72 2.29 15.30
C ARG A 13 6.76 3.44 14.98
N GLU A 14 7.21 4.68 15.12
CA GLU A 14 6.45 5.87 14.76
C GLU A 14 6.11 5.88 13.27
N ALA A 15 7.07 5.55 12.40
CA ALA A 15 6.84 5.44 10.95
C ALA A 15 5.82 4.33 10.59
N GLN A 16 5.85 3.19 11.30
CA GLN A 16 4.87 2.12 11.13
C GLN A 16 3.47 2.53 11.60
N ALA A 17 3.38 3.19 12.75
CA ALA A 17 2.12 3.71 13.27
C ALA A 17 1.53 4.78 12.34
N GLN A 18 2.36 5.68 11.81
CA GLN A 18 1.95 6.72 10.87
C GLN A 18 1.40 6.12 9.57
N ARG A 19 2.07 5.10 9.01
CA ARG A 19 1.56 4.39 7.83
C ARG A 19 0.22 3.70 8.10
N ALA A 20 0.09 3.03 9.24
CA ALA A 20 -1.18 2.39 9.61
C ALA A 20 -2.32 3.41 9.73
N TYR A 21 -2.02 4.57 10.32
CA TYR A 21 -2.97 5.68 10.45
C TYR A 21 -3.40 6.22 9.08
N GLU A 22 -2.47 6.45 8.15
CA GLU A 22 -2.79 6.96 6.81
C GLU A 22 -3.68 5.99 6.02
N ILE A 23 -3.39 4.69 6.10
CA ILE A 23 -4.21 3.65 5.47
C ILE A 23 -5.61 3.61 6.07
N GLN A 24 -5.70 3.69 7.40
CA GLN A 24 -6.97 3.69 8.11
C GLN A 24 -7.80 4.95 7.82
N LEU A 25 -7.16 6.11 7.73
CA LEU A 25 -7.81 7.39 7.40
C LEU A 25 -8.37 7.36 5.98
N ALA A 26 -7.57 6.93 5.00
CA ALA A 26 -8.02 6.83 3.61
C ALA A 26 -9.18 5.83 3.46
N GLY A 27 -9.06 4.65 4.08
CA GLY A 27 -10.10 3.63 4.08
C GLY A 27 -11.37 4.07 4.79
N GLY A 28 -11.22 4.73 5.93
CA GLY A 28 -12.32 5.29 6.72
C GLY A 28 -13.06 6.40 5.97
N LEU A 29 -12.33 7.32 5.33
CA LEU A 29 -12.94 8.39 4.54
C LEU A 29 -13.73 7.84 3.35
N GLN A 30 -13.18 6.85 2.63
CA GLN A 30 -13.88 6.18 1.54
C GLN A 30 -15.15 5.47 2.02
N GLY A 31 -15.06 4.78 3.17
CA GLY A 31 -16.20 4.11 3.79
C GLY A 31 -17.29 5.09 4.23
N ALA A 32 -16.89 6.17 4.90
CA ALA A 32 -17.78 7.25 5.33
C ALA A 32 -18.55 7.84 4.15
N LEU A 33 -17.86 8.17 3.06
CA LEU A 33 -18.46 8.79 1.89
C LEU A 33 -19.49 7.85 1.23
N ARG A 34 -19.13 6.58 1.03
CA ARG A 34 -20.04 5.56 0.47
C ARG A 34 -21.31 5.38 1.31
N TRP A 35 -21.16 5.23 2.62
CA TRP A 35 -22.31 5.02 3.50
C TRP A 35 -23.14 6.28 3.73
N THR A 36 -22.54 7.46 3.63
CA THR A 36 -23.29 8.73 3.63
C THR A 36 -24.24 8.77 2.44
N VAL A 37 -23.76 8.41 1.25
CA VAL A 37 -24.60 8.32 0.05
C VAL A 37 -25.71 7.29 0.25
N TYR A 38 -25.40 6.10 0.76
CA TYR A 38 -26.42 5.08 1.03
C TYR A 38 -27.46 5.54 2.07
N GLY A 39 -27.04 6.18 3.17
CA GLY A 39 -27.93 6.71 4.19
C GLY A 39 -28.83 7.82 3.67
N ALA A 40 -28.27 8.73 2.86
CA ALA A 40 -29.03 9.81 2.23
C ALA A 40 -30.07 9.28 1.23
N VAL A 41 -29.67 8.32 0.38
CA VAL A 41 -30.57 7.66 -0.58
C VAL A 41 -31.66 6.90 0.14
N ALA A 42 -31.34 6.16 1.21
CA ALA A 42 -32.33 5.46 2.02
C ALA A 42 -33.34 6.41 2.67
N CYS A 43 -32.87 7.55 3.21
CA CYS A 43 -33.76 8.60 3.74
C CYS A 43 -34.65 9.21 2.65
N LEU A 44 -34.12 9.42 1.45
CA LEU A 44 -34.87 9.95 0.32
C LEU A 44 -35.98 8.99 -0.11
N ILE A 45 -35.65 7.71 -0.29
CA ILE A 45 -36.61 6.67 -0.64
C ILE A 45 -37.70 6.60 0.43
N GLY A 46 -37.33 6.52 1.70
CA GLY A 46 -38.28 6.48 2.81
C GLY A 46 -39.21 7.69 2.86
N HIS A 47 -38.73 8.88 2.46
CA HIS A 47 -39.54 10.10 2.41
C HIS A 47 -40.66 10.04 1.35
N PHE A 48 -40.38 9.42 0.21
CA PHE A 48 -41.34 9.29 -0.88
C PHE A 48 -42.27 8.10 -0.73
N THR A 49 -41.79 6.97 -0.21
CA THR A 49 -42.58 5.73 -0.10
C THR A 49 -43.45 5.69 1.15
N TRP A 50 -42.99 6.24 2.29
CA TRP A 50 -43.68 6.09 3.57
C TRP A 50 -44.30 7.39 4.08
N PRO A 51 -45.64 7.52 4.15
CA PRO A 51 -46.30 8.75 4.59
C PRO A 51 -46.00 9.10 6.05
N THR A 52 -45.77 8.10 6.91
CA THR A 52 -45.36 8.30 8.31
C THR A 52 -43.96 8.90 8.42
N PHE A 53 -43.00 8.41 7.62
CA PHE A 53 -41.62 8.93 7.61
C PHE A 53 -41.53 10.32 6.97
N ARG A 54 -42.44 10.62 6.03
CA ARG A 54 -42.55 11.97 5.43
C ARG A 54 -42.82 13.05 6.47
N ARG A 55 -43.67 12.76 7.46
CA ARG A 55 -44.08 13.67 8.54
C ARG A 55 -43.02 13.83 9.65
N GLN A 56 -41.95 13.04 9.63
CA GLN A 56 -40.86 13.13 10.62
C GLN A 56 -39.97 14.35 10.39
N THR A 57 -39.31 14.80 11.46
CA THR A 57 -38.44 15.99 11.45
C THR A 57 -37.22 15.81 10.53
N LEU A 58 -36.70 16.92 10.01
CA LEU A 58 -35.44 16.91 9.25
C LEU A 58 -34.26 16.45 10.11
N GLY A 59 -34.30 16.74 11.42
CA GLY A 59 -33.29 16.29 12.38
C GLY A 59 -33.16 14.77 12.44
N LEU A 60 -34.27 14.03 12.43
CA LEU A 60 -34.23 12.57 12.43
C LEU A 60 -33.53 12.01 11.18
N LYS A 61 -33.80 12.60 10.00
CA LYS A 61 -33.20 12.15 8.74
C LYS A 61 -31.70 12.46 8.68
N ALA A 62 -31.31 13.64 9.18
CA ALA A 62 -29.91 14.00 9.34
C ALA A 62 -29.20 13.05 10.31
N PHE A 63 -29.83 12.71 11.44
CA PHE A 63 -29.31 11.76 12.42
C PHE A 63 -29.12 10.35 11.83
N LEU A 64 -30.08 9.85 11.05
CA LEU A 64 -29.94 8.55 10.39
C LEU A 64 -28.80 8.55 9.37
N THR A 65 -28.67 9.64 8.60
CA THR A 65 -27.59 9.77 7.62
C THR A 65 -26.23 9.85 8.30
N SER A 66 -26.07 10.65 9.37
CA SER A 66 -24.82 10.76 10.10
C SER A 66 -24.44 9.46 10.83
N SER A 67 -25.43 8.73 11.37
CA SER A 67 -25.21 7.42 11.98
C SER A 67 -24.64 6.43 10.95
N ALA A 68 -25.22 6.39 9.74
CA ALA A 68 -24.72 5.58 8.64
C ALA A 68 -23.30 6.00 8.23
N THR A 69 -23.02 7.31 8.15
CA THR A 69 -21.67 7.83 7.87
C THR A 69 -20.64 7.33 8.89
N ILE A 70 -20.94 7.43 10.18
CA ILE A 70 -20.04 7.00 11.26
C ILE A 70 -19.80 5.48 11.19
N CYS A 71 -20.85 4.69 11.00
CA CYS A 71 -20.71 3.25 10.82
C CYS A 71 -19.84 2.92 9.60
N GLY A 72 -20.05 3.61 8.48
CA GLY A 72 -19.24 3.44 7.27
C GLY A 72 -17.79 3.82 7.45
N LEU A 73 -17.50 4.86 8.24
CA LEU A 73 -16.15 5.27 8.58
C LEU A 73 -15.41 4.16 9.32
N VAL A 74 -16.02 3.60 10.36
CA VAL A 74 -15.44 2.53 11.17
C VAL A 74 -15.22 1.26 10.32
N ILE A 75 -16.24 0.82 9.61
CA ILE A 75 -16.15 -0.39 8.76
C ILE A 75 -15.12 -0.21 7.63
N GLY A 76 -15.03 0.99 7.04
CA GLY A 76 -14.08 1.29 5.98
C GLY A 76 -12.62 1.27 6.46
N ALA A 77 -12.39 1.83 7.65
CA ALA A 77 -11.12 1.82 8.35
C ALA A 77 -10.67 0.39 8.67
N ASP A 78 -11.53 -0.40 9.32
CA ASP A 78 -11.22 -1.77 9.73
C ASP A 78 -10.91 -2.67 8.54
N ASN A 79 -11.72 -2.59 7.47
CA ASN A 79 -11.50 -3.40 6.27
C ASN A 79 -10.16 -3.09 5.58
N HIS A 80 -9.72 -1.82 5.57
CA HIS A 80 -8.44 -1.46 4.96
C HIS A 80 -7.25 -1.95 5.79
N LEU A 81 -7.35 -1.85 7.12
CA LEU A 81 -6.31 -2.34 8.02
C LEU A 81 -6.18 -3.86 7.93
N LEU A 82 -7.30 -4.57 7.99
CA LEU A 82 -7.34 -6.02 7.81
C LEU A 82 -6.79 -6.42 6.45
N ARG A 83 -7.17 -5.73 5.37
CA ARG A 83 -6.70 -6.06 4.01
C ARG A 83 -5.20 -5.85 3.85
N HIS A 84 -4.65 -4.81 4.48
CA HIS A 84 -3.20 -4.58 4.52
C HIS A 84 -2.49 -5.75 5.22
N GLU A 85 -2.98 -6.19 6.38
CA GLU A 85 -2.42 -7.34 7.11
C GLU A 85 -2.60 -8.67 6.37
N HIS A 86 -3.78 -8.91 5.80
CA HIS A 86 -4.08 -10.10 5.00
C HIS A 86 -3.13 -10.23 3.82
N GLY A 87 -2.82 -9.12 3.12
CA GLY A 87 -1.86 -9.13 2.02
C GLY A 87 -0.46 -9.63 2.44
N PHE A 88 0.04 -9.23 3.61
CA PHE A 88 1.32 -9.75 4.13
C PHE A 88 1.24 -11.23 4.48
N ARG A 89 0.15 -11.65 5.13
CA ARG A 89 -0.04 -13.05 5.54
C ARG A 89 -0.20 -13.97 4.34
N GLU A 90 -0.89 -13.53 3.29
CA GLU A 90 -1.04 -14.28 2.04
C GLU A 90 0.30 -14.43 1.32
N ALA A 91 1.09 -13.35 1.20
CA ALA A 91 2.41 -13.42 0.58
C ALA A 91 3.35 -14.36 1.36
N GLU A 92 3.37 -14.28 2.70
CA GLU A 92 4.17 -15.18 3.52
C GLU A 92 3.70 -16.65 3.39
N ASN A 93 2.39 -16.87 3.40
CA ASN A 93 1.82 -18.21 3.23
C ASN A 93 2.10 -18.79 1.85
N GLU A 94 2.10 -17.97 0.80
CA GLU A 94 2.43 -18.41 -0.55
C GLU A 94 3.90 -18.86 -0.63
N ILE A 95 4.83 -18.10 -0.04
CA ILE A 95 6.24 -18.47 0.04
C ILE A 95 6.40 -19.79 0.83
N ARG A 96 5.73 -19.91 1.99
CA ARG A 96 5.73 -21.17 2.77
C ARG A 96 5.16 -22.34 1.97
N ARG A 97 4.12 -22.12 1.18
CA ARG A 97 3.52 -23.15 0.31
C ARG A 97 4.49 -23.57 -0.79
N LYS A 98 5.17 -22.62 -1.45
CA LYS A 98 6.21 -22.90 -2.45
C LYS A 98 7.36 -23.69 -1.83
N ALA A 99 7.81 -23.30 -0.64
CA ALA A 99 8.86 -24.00 0.10
C ALA A 99 8.48 -25.45 0.41
N ARG A 100 7.27 -25.68 0.94
CA ARG A 100 6.76 -27.03 1.26
C ARG A 100 6.69 -27.90 0.01
N ASN A 101 6.20 -27.36 -1.11
CA ASN A 101 6.10 -28.11 -2.37
C ASN A 101 7.48 -28.45 -2.93
N ALA A 102 8.43 -27.50 -2.93
CA ALA A 102 9.79 -27.74 -3.42
C ALA A 102 10.53 -28.77 -2.55
N LEU A 103 10.42 -28.67 -1.23
CA LEU A 103 11.04 -29.62 -0.31
C LEU A 103 10.41 -31.02 -0.41
N ALA A 104 9.10 -31.10 -0.64
CA ALA A 104 8.41 -32.36 -0.87
C ALA A 104 8.89 -33.05 -2.16
N LEU A 105 9.13 -32.28 -3.24
CA LEU A 105 9.72 -32.81 -4.48
C LEU A 105 11.15 -33.33 -4.26
N GLU A 106 11.91 -32.72 -3.36
CA GLU A 106 13.24 -33.17 -2.95
C GLU A 106 13.21 -34.36 -1.96
N GLY A 107 12.02 -34.83 -1.55
CA GLY A 107 11.86 -35.88 -0.56
C GLY A 107 12.26 -35.47 0.87
N LYS A 108 12.39 -34.16 1.13
CA LYS A 108 12.80 -33.61 2.43
C LYS A 108 11.58 -33.21 3.26
N ILE A 109 11.67 -33.41 4.57
CA ILE A 109 10.66 -32.93 5.51
C ILE A 109 10.75 -31.41 5.59
N ALA A 110 9.61 -30.73 5.38
CA ALA A 110 9.48 -29.27 5.47
C ALA A 110 9.59 -28.77 6.92
N SER A 111 10.78 -28.88 7.50
CA SER A 111 11.11 -28.31 8.80
C SER A 111 11.47 -26.83 8.68
N GLU A 112 11.24 -26.06 9.74
CA GLU A 112 11.56 -24.62 9.79
C GLU A 112 12.99 -24.27 9.33
N PRO A 113 14.06 -25.00 9.72
CA PRO A 113 15.40 -24.72 9.20
C PRO A 113 15.55 -24.99 7.70
N GLU A 114 14.88 -26.00 7.15
CA GLU A 114 14.94 -26.30 5.72
C GLU A 114 14.13 -25.29 4.89
N ILE A 115 12.98 -24.84 5.40
CA ILE A 115 12.21 -23.73 4.80
C ILE A 115 13.06 -22.46 4.75
N ARG A 116 13.82 -22.15 5.81
CA ARG A 116 14.72 -21.00 5.84
C ARG A 116 15.85 -21.12 4.81
N LYS A 117 16.52 -22.27 4.73
CA LYS A 117 17.56 -22.52 3.72
C LYS A 117 17.00 -22.39 2.30
N TRP A 118 15.83 -22.96 2.05
CA TRP A 118 15.15 -22.85 0.77
C TRP A 118 14.82 -21.39 0.44
N ARG A 119 14.34 -20.62 1.41
CA ARG A 119 14.02 -19.20 1.24
C ARG A 119 15.26 -18.38 0.88
N GLU A 120 16.38 -18.58 1.58
CA GLU A 120 17.64 -17.90 1.27
C GLU A 120 18.13 -18.23 -0.15
N LYS A 121 18.01 -19.50 -0.56
CA LYS A 121 18.37 -19.93 -1.90
C LYS A 121 17.45 -19.28 -2.95
N TYR A 122 16.14 -19.32 -2.73
CA TYR A 122 15.14 -18.72 -3.61
C TYR A 122 15.34 -17.20 -3.76
N GLU A 123 15.64 -16.49 -2.67
CA GLU A 123 15.92 -15.04 -2.72
C GLU A 123 17.19 -14.72 -3.52
N ARG A 124 18.25 -15.53 -3.39
CA ARG A 124 19.47 -15.38 -4.21
C ARG A 124 19.21 -15.66 -5.69
N GLU A 125 18.46 -16.71 -6.00
CA GLU A 125 18.09 -17.05 -7.38
C GLU A 125 17.26 -15.93 -8.02
N MET A 126 16.25 -15.40 -7.30
CA MET A 126 15.44 -14.29 -7.77
C MET A 126 16.24 -12.99 -7.95
N ALA A 127 17.24 -12.73 -7.10
CA ALA A 127 18.14 -11.59 -7.26
C ALA A 127 19.00 -11.73 -8.53
N GLN A 128 19.56 -12.91 -8.77
CA GLN A 128 20.34 -13.18 -9.99
C GLN A 128 19.49 -13.09 -11.26
N VAL A 129 18.25 -13.59 -11.22
CA VAL A 129 17.32 -13.46 -12.36
C VAL A 129 17.01 -11.99 -12.63
N LYS A 130 16.75 -11.18 -11.59
CA LYS A 130 16.52 -9.74 -11.75
C LYS A 130 17.73 -9.00 -12.31
N GLU A 131 18.95 -9.34 -11.88
CA GLU A 131 20.17 -8.75 -12.40
C GLU A 131 20.37 -9.10 -13.88
N LYS A 132 20.21 -10.39 -14.24
CA LYS A 132 20.25 -10.84 -15.64
C LYS A 132 19.13 -10.24 -16.50
N GLU A 133 17.94 -10.07 -15.93
CA GLU A 133 16.80 -9.45 -16.62
C GLU A 133 17.06 -7.96 -16.88
N LYS A 134 17.65 -7.23 -15.94
CA LYS A 134 18.10 -5.83 -16.16
C LYS A 134 19.19 -5.73 -17.23
N GLU A 135 20.15 -6.65 -17.20
CA GLU A 135 21.24 -6.75 -18.18
C GLU A 135 20.68 -7.08 -19.58
N LEU A 136 19.72 -8.01 -19.67
CA LEU A 136 19.07 -8.39 -20.93
C LEU A 136 18.13 -7.32 -21.48
N LEU A 137 17.43 -6.58 -20.60
CA LEU A 137 16.58 -5.45 -20.98
C LEU A 137 17.38 -4.17 -21.28
N GLY A 138 18.70 -4.19 -21.13
CA GLY A 138 19.56 -3.05 -21.45
C GLY A 138 19.31 -1.81 -20.58
N LEU A 139 18.80 -1.97 -19.36
CA LEU A 139 18.58 -0.88 -18.41
C LEU A 139 19.87 -0.49 -17.64
N GLU A 140 21.02 -0.55 -18.30
CA GLU A 140 22.18 0.24 -17.90
C GLU A 140 22.01 1.67 -18.44
N SER A 141 21.16 2.46 -17.80
CA SER A 141 21.36 3.91 -17.78
C SER A 141 22.23 4.25 -16.57
N GLU A 142 23.54 4.16 -16.78
CA GLU A 142 24.64 4.87 -16.09
C GLU A 142 24.33 5.52 -14.72
N PRO A 143 24.94 5.07 -13.60
CA PRO A 143 25.08 5.92 -12.43
C PRO A 143 26.28 6.85 -12.65
N GLY A 144 26.15 7.90 -13.49
CA GLY A 144 27.33 8.76 -13.73
C GLY A 144 27.29 9.90 -14.73
N SER A 145 26.16 10.34 -15.31
CA SER A 145 26.18 11.37 -16.36
C SER A 145 25.20 12.55 -16.20
N ALA A 146 24.75 12.83 -14.97
CA ALA A 146 23.98 14.05 -14.69
C ALA A 146 24.79 15.36 -14.79
N ASP A 147 26.12 15.31 -15.00
CA ASP A 147 26.97 16.51 -15.07
C ASP A 147 27.49 16.84 -16.48
N GLN A 148 27.26 15.99 -17.49
CA GLN A 148 27.75 16.25 -18.86
C GLN A 148 26.69 16.79 -19.83
N GLY A 149 25.40 16.76 -19.46
CA GLY A 149 24.32 17.36 -20.25
C GLY A 149 24.27 18.88 -20.16
N ALA A 150 24.47 19.42 -18.95
CA ALA A 150 24.43 20.88 -18.72
C ALA A 150 25.61 21.62 -19.38
N ASN A 151 26.78 21.00 -19.47
CA ASN A 151 27.96 21.61 -20.09
C ASN A 151 27.85 21.67 -21.64
N LYS A 152 27.17 20.70 -22.25
CA LYS A 152 26.95 20.70 -23.72
C LYS A 152 25.87 21.69 -24.14
N GLU A 153 24.79 21.83 -23.36
CA GLU A 153 23.76 22.84 -23.65
C GLU A 153 24.30 24.28 -23.43
N GLY A 154 25.11 24.49 -22.40
CA GLY A 154 25.79 25.78 -22.17
C GLY A 154 26.80 26.14 -23.26
N ALA A 155 27.58 25.18 -23.76
CA ALA A 155 28.56 25.41 -24.82
C ALA A 155 27.91 25.72 -26.18
N VAL A 156 26.77 25.11 -26.50
CA VAL A 156 26.03 25.35 -27.76
C VAL A 156 25.35 26.71 -27.75
N LEU A 157 24.80 27.16 -26.61
CA LEU A 157 24.21 28.50 -26.49
C LEU A 157 25.25 29.61 -26.55
N GLN A 158 26.46 29.37 -26.04
CA GLN A 158 27.56 30.34 -26.09
C GLN A 158 28.17 30.46 -27.49
N ALA A 159 28.17 29.37 -28.28
CA ALA A 159 28.58 29.40 -29.69
C ALA A 159 27.59 30.18 -30.58
N LEU A 160 26.29 30.14 -30.27
CA LEU A 160 25.25 30.85 -31.03
C LEU A 160 25.13 32.34 -30.69
N GLN A 161 25.67 32.80 -29.55
CA GLN A 161 25.69 34.21 -29.16
C GLN A 161 26.98 34.96 -29.58
N GLY A 162 27.94 34.27 -30.21
CA GLY A 162 29.22 34.84 -30.64
C GLY A 162 29.28 35.31 -32.10
N GLU A 163 28.24 35.08 -32.90
CA GLU A 163 28.15 35.51 -34.31
C GLU A 163 27.01 36.51 -34.52
N SER A 164 27.17 37.74 -33.98
CA SER A 164 26.50 38.95 -34.47
C SER A 164 27.14 40.21 -33.89
#